data_AF-A0A8H9H075-F1
#
_entry.id   AF-A0A8H9H075-F1
#
_cell.length_a   1.000
_cell.length_b   1.000
_cell.length_c   1.000
_cell.angle_alpha   90.00
_cell.angle_beta   90.00
_cell.angle_gamma   90.00
#
_symmetry.space_group_name_H-M   'P 1'
#
loop_
_entity.id
_entity.type
_entity.pdbx_description
1 polymer ?
#
loop_
_entity_poly.entity_id
_entity_poly.type
_entity_poly.pdbx_seq_one_letter_code
_entity_poly.pdbx_strand_id
1 'polypeptide(L)'
;MHDLQRIGRAGDLGPEVLAVRHPAADTFALLAAQLAGARRVTRVRSADAPGLYAFEVERAGQGPLLVLWNRCDTAGDTADNTAGDTAGGEDRPPVAVSWPWPASAATAVDAFGEPHVVEVRDGMLRLAVSDTPVFVSPES
;
A
#
# COMPACT_ATOMS: atom_id res chain seq x y z
N MET A 1 49.88 11.11 29.56
CA MET A 1 49.51 12.38 28.93
C MET A 1 49.40 12.10 27.44
N HIS A 2 48.14 11.93 26.98
CA HIS A 2 47.59 11.97 25.60
C HIS A 2 48.42 11.37 24.46
N ASP A 3 48.12 10.17 23.95
CA ASP A 3 46.91 9.73 23.20
C ASP A 3 46.79 10.40 21.82
N LEU A 4 47.27 9.65 20.82
CA LEU A 4 47.14 9.92 19.39
C LEU A 4 47.43 8.59 18.68
N GLN A 5 46.42 7.75 18.53
CA GLN A 5 46.29 6.78 17.42
C GLN A 5 44.99 5.98 17.57
N ARG A 6 43.99 6.30 16.75
CA ARG A 6 43.55 5.53 15.57
C ARG A 6 42.06 5.75 15.38
N ILE A 7 41.75 6.45 14.29
CA ILE A 7 40.41 6.55 13.71
C ILE A 7 39.92 5.11 13.46
N GLY A 8 38.87 4.71 14.16
CA GLY A 8 38.18 3.45 13.94
C GLY A 8 37.60 3.44 12.53
N ARG A 9 38.19 2.62 11.65
CA ARG A 9 37.65 2.27 10.35
C ARG A 9 36.22 1.79 10.52
N ALA A 10 35.33 2.24 9.63
CA ALA A 10 34.02 1.65 9.41
C ALA A 10 34.18 0.12 9.32
N GLY A 11 33.60 -0.57 10.31
CA GLY A 11 33.57 -2.01 10.38
C GLY A 11 32.79 -2.55 9.18
N ASP A 12 33.52 -3.32 8.38
CA ASP A 12 33.04 -4.39 7.52
C ASP A 12 31.78 -5.06 8.11
N LEU A 13 30.60 -4.70 7.60
CA LEU A 13 29.40 -5.48 7.83
C LEU A 13 29.54 -6.71 6.93
N GLY A 14 30.00 -7.81 7.51
CA GLY A 14 30.15 -9.08 6.79
C GLY A 14 28.84 -9.51 6.10
N PRO A 15 28.92 -10.42 5.10
CA PRO A 15 27.79 -10.85 4.26
C PRO A 15 26.61 -11.46 5.05
N GLU A 16 26.83 -11.79 6.33
CA GLU A 16 25.84 -12.35 7.24
C GLU A 16 24.75 -11.33 7.65
N VAL A 17 25.07 -10.03 7.69
CA VAL A 17 24.10 -8.96 8.04
C VAL A 17 23.10 -8.70 6.90
N LEU A 18 23.42 -9.13 5.68
CA LEU A 18 22.54 -9.00 4.50
C LEU A 18 21.57 -10.17 4.30
N ALA A 19 21.64 -11.21 5.15
CA ALA A 19 20.82 -12.41 5.02
C ALA A 19 19.52 -12.38 5.86
N VAL A 20 19.33 -11.39 6.72
CA VAL A 20 18.13 -11.25 7.55
C VAL A 20 17.00 -10.66 6.70
N ARG A 21 15.95 -11.44 6.46
CA ARG A 21 14.72 -10.93 5.84
C ARG A 21 13.93 -10.10 6.83
N HIS A 22 13.58 -8.89 6.43
CA HIS A 22 12.70 -8.01 7.17
C HIS A 22 11.32 -7.97 6.50
N PRO A 23 10.20 -8.16 7.21
CA PRO A 23 8.86 -8.09 6.61
C PRO A 23 8.61 -6.80 5.83
N ALA A 24 9.13 -5.67 6.32
CA ALA A 24 9.06 -4.40 5.59
C ALA A 24 9.76 -4.47 4.22
N ALA A 25 10.90 -5.18 4.12
CA ALA A 25 11.60 -5.36 2.85
C ALA A 25 10.78 -6.19 1.86
N ASP A 26 10.05 -7.20 2.34
CA ASP A 26 9.15 -8.00 1.49
C ASP A 26 7.96 -7.15 0.99
N THR A 27 7.35 -6.32 1.85
CA THR A 27 6.32 -5.34 1.43
C THR A 27 6.86 -4.34 0.41
N PHE A 28 8.06 -3.79 0.61
CA PHE A 28 8.68 -2.89 -0.37
C PHE A 28 8.98 -3.60 -1.69
N ALA A 29 9.46 -4.84 -1.64
CA ALA A 29 9.72 -5.64 -2.83
C ALA A 29 8.42 -5.92 -3.60
N LEU A 30 7.33 -6.27 -2.90
CA LEU A 30 6.02 -6.46 -3.50
C LEU A 30 5.49 -5.18 -4.15
N LEU A 31 5.53 -4.04 -3.44
CA LEU A 31 5.12 -2.75 -3.98
C LEU A 31 5.92 -2.40 -5.24
N ALA A 32 7.24 -2.56 -5.21
CA ALA A 32 8.10 -2.30 -6.36
C ALA A 32 7.77 -3.21 -7.54
N ALA A 33 7.48 -4.49 -7.28
CA ALA A 33 7.05 -5.43 -8.31
C ALA A 33 5.68 -5.04 -8.91
N GLN A 34 4.71 -4.68 -8.07
CA GLN A 34 3.39 -4.24 -8.53
C GLN A 34 3.47 -2.96 -9.39
N LEU A 35 4.36 -2.02 -9.04
CA LEU A 35 4.57 -0.79 -9.78
C LEU A 35 5.56 -0.91 -10.95
N ALA A 36 6.08 -2.11 -11.23
CA ALA A 36 7.02 -2.30 -12.32
C ALA A 36 6.42 -1.82 -13.66
N GLY A 37 7.19 -1.01 -14.39
CA GLY A 37 6.73 -0.45 -15.66
C GLY A 37 5.64 0.62 -15.55
N ALA A 38 5.35 1.15 -14.36
CA ALA A 38 4.44 2.28 -14.19
C ALA A 38 4.89 3.49 -15.02
N ARG A 39 3.96 4.06 -15.78
CA ARG A 39 4.15 5.23 -16.64
C ARG A 39 3.42 6.46 -16.12
N ARG A 40 2.25 6.25 -15.52
CA ARG A 40 1.39 7.30 -14.97
C ARG A 40 0.68 6.78 -13.74
N VAL A 41 0.60 7.62 -12.72
CA VAL A 41 -0.15 7.37 -11.49
C VAL A 41 -1.12 8.53 -11.31
N THR A 42 -2.41 8.24 -11.30
CA THR A 42 -3.47 9.23 -11.14
C THR A 42 -4.23 8.94 -9.87
N ARG A 43 -4.25 9.90 -8.93
CA ARG A 43 -5.15 9.81 -7.78
C ARG A 43 -6.56 10.15 -8.22
N VAL A 44 -7.49 9.24 -7.97
CA VAL A 44 -8.92 9.44 -8.25
C VAL A 44 -9.63 9.66 -6.93
N ARG A 45 -10.41 10.74 -6.84
CA ARG A 45 -11.19 11.06 -5.64
C ARG A 45 -12.61 10.54 -5.81
N SER A 46 -13.11 9.83 -4.81
CA SER A 46 -14.53 9.47 -4.72
C SER A 46 -15.25 10.50 -3.85
N ALA A 47 -16.32 11.10 -4.36
CA ALA A 47 -17.18 11.97 -3.57
C ALA A 47 -17.95 11.18 -2.49
N ASP A 48 -18.31 9.94 -2.80
CA ASP A 48 -19.10 9.07 -1.92
C ASP A 48 -18.25 8.39 -0.84
N ALA A 49 -16.92 8.37 -1.02
CA ALA A 49 -15.97 7.78 -0.08
C ALA A 49 -14.76 8.70 0.12
N PRO A 50 -14.88 9.78 0.92
CA PRO A 50 -13.80 10.76 1.10
C PRO A 50 -12.56 10.19 1.81
N GLY A 51 -12.71 9.12 2.60
CA GLY A 51 -11.61 8.37 3.20
C GLY A 51 -10.89 7.45 2.22
N LEU A 52 -11.45 7.19 1.03
CA LEU A 52 -10.87 6.30 0.04
C LEU A 52 -9.69 6.98 -0.65
N TYR A 53 -8.53 6.33 -0.53
CA TYR A 53 -7.34 6.62 -1.32
C TYR A 53 -7.33 5.63 -2.46
N ALA A 54 -7.59 6.11 -3.67
CA ALA A 54 -7.58 5.29 -4.88
C ALA A 54 -6.64 5.89 -5.93
N PHE A 55 -5.86 5.03 -6.56
CA PHE A 55 -4.87 5.39 -7.56
C PHE A 55 -4.98 4.44 -8.75
N GLU A 56 -5.14 5.03 -9.94
CA GLU A 56 -5.04 4.31 -11.20
C GLU A 56 -3.61 4.43 -11.72
N VAL A 57 -3.00 3.29 -11.98
CA VAL A 57 -1.63 3.16 -12.42
C VAL A 57 -1.61 2.53 -13.80
N GLU A 58 -1.09 3.26 -14.78
CA GLU A 58 -0.87 2.74 -16.12
C GLU A 58 0.50 2.08 -16.18
N ARG A 59 0.56 0.79 -16.55
CA ARG A 59 1.81 0.03 -16.66
C ARG A 59 2.09 -0.40 -18.10
N ALA A 60 3.36 -0.37 -18.48
CA ALA A 60 3.83 -0.88 -19.75
C ALA A 60 3.66 -2.40 -19.83
N GLY A 61 2.76 -2.89 -20.68
CA GLY A 61 2.65 -4.33 -21.00
C GLY A 61 2.08 -5.22 -19.90
N GLN A 62 1.52 -4.67 -18.82
CA GLN A 62 0.99 -5.42 -17.66
C GLN A 62 -0.46 -5.06 -17.29
N GLY A 63 -1.16 -4.35 -18.19
CA GLY A 63 -2.50 -3.83 -17.93
C GLY A 63 -2.52 -2.72 -16.86
N PRO A 64 -3.71 -2.14 -16.59
CA PRO A 64 -3.88 -1.18 -15.51
C PRO A 64 -3.66 -1.84 -14.15
N LEU A 65 -3.19 -1.08 -13.18
CA LEU A 65 -3.18 -1.43 -11.77
C LEU A 65 -4.04 -0.41 -11.02
N LEU A 66 -4.97 -0.89 -10.21
CA LEU A 66 -5.69 -0.06 -9.26
C LEU A 66 -5.12 -0.31 -7.87
N VAL A 67 -4.77 0.76 -7.16
CA VAL A 67 -4.32 0.69 -5.77
C VAL A 67 -5.32 1.43 -4.91
N LEU A 68 -5.88 0.75 -3.90
CA LEU A 68 -6.87 1.39 -3.03
C LEU A 68 -6.75 0.99 -1.55
N TRP A 69 -7.07 1.94 -0.67
CA TRP A 69 -7.25 1.73 0.76
C TRP A 69 -8.13 2.82 1.36
N ASN A 70 -8.78 2.52 2.47
CA ASN A 70 -9.54 3.50 3.24
C ASN A 70 -8.62 4.12 4.29
N ARG A 71 -8.14 5.35 4.06
CA ARG A 71 -7.32 6.05 5.04
C ARG A 71 -8.21 6.46 6.22
N CYS A 72 -7.96 5.84 7.36
CA CYS A 72 -8.46 6.28 8.65
C CYS A 72 -7.75 7.59 9.02
N ASP A 73 -8.44 8.72 8.94
CA ASP A 73 -7.97 9.96 9.55
C ASP A 73 -8.12 9.83 11.07
N THR A 74 -7.04 9.51 11.76
CA THR A 74 -6.96 9.82 13.19
C THR A 74 -6.95 11.34 13.32
N ALA A 75 -8.05 11.87 13.84
CA ALA A 75 -8.29 13.25 14.24
C ALA A 75 -8.49 14.28 13.11
N GLY A 76 -9.57 15.05 13.27
CA GLY A 76 -9.78 16.30 12.57
C GLY A 76 -8.59 17.23 12.70
N ASP A 77 -8.35 17.97 11.62
CA ASP A 77 -7.34 19.01 11.47
C ASP A 77 -7.70 20.27 12.30
N THR A 78 -8.15 20.09 13.54
CA THR A 78 -8.31 21.16 14.51
C THR A 78 -7.26 20.96 15.59
N ALA A 79 -6.28 21.85 15.57
CA ALA A 79 -5.26 22.02 16.59
C ALA A 79 -5.89 22.17 17.98
N ASP A 80 -6.09 21.06 18.68
CA ASP A 80 -6.09 21.04 20.13
C ASP A 80 -5.52 19.71 20.62
N ASN A 81 -4.27 19.77 21.03
CA ASN A 81 -3.45 18.63 21.41
C ASN A 81 -3.72 18.30 22.89
N THR A 82 -4.99 18.11 23.25
CA THR A 82 -5.35 17.81 24.65
C THR A 82 -6.55 16.88 24.73
N ALA A 83 -6.36 15.62 24.36
CA ALA A 83 -7.03 14.49 25.01
C ALA A 83 -6.38 13.21 24.50
N GLY A 84 -5.89 12.39 25.42
CA GLY A 84 -5.59 11.01 25.10
C GLY A 84 -6.87 10.33 24.64
N ASP A 85 -6.87 9.84 23.41
CA ASP A 85 -7.65 8.70 22.91
C ASP A 85 -7.46 8.62 21.40
N THR A 86 -6.92 7.51 20.90
CA THR A 86 -7.33 6.86 19.64
C THR A 86 -6.53 5.56 19.43
N ALA A 87 -6.61 4.66 20.40
CA ALA A 87 -6.22 3.25 20.22
C ALA A 87 -7.29 2.46 19.40
N GLY A 88 -7.91 3.10 18.41
CA GLY A 88 -9.05 2.54 17.65
C GLY A 88 -9.00 2.82 16.14
N GLY A 89 -7.85 3.25 15.63
CA GLY A 89 -7.66 3.54 14.21
C GLY A 89 -7.54 2.29 13.34
N GLU A 90 -6.95 1.22 13.88
CA GLU A 90 -6.53 0.01 13.15
C GLU A 90 -7.59 -1.10 13.12
N ASP A 91 -8.66 -1.01 13.93
CA ASP A 91 -9.71 -2.05 14.05
C ASP A 91 -11.04 -1.64 13.40
N ARG A 92 -11.00 -0.73 12.42
CA ARG A 92 -12.20 -0.33 11.69
C ARG A 92 -12.58 -1.43 10.69
N PRO A 93 -13.86 -1.82 10.59
CA PRO A 93 -14.28 -2.81 9.61
C PRO A 93 -13.94 -2.34 8.18
N PRO A 94 -13.52 -3.26 7.29
CA PRO A 94 -13.33 -2.97 5.88
C PRO A 94 -14.58 -2.34 5.25
N VAL A 95 -14.37 -1.38 4.35
CA VAL A 95 -15.45 -0.69 3.63
C VAL A 95 -15.60 -1.29 2.24
N ALA A 96 -16.83 -1.61 1.86
CA ALA A 96 -17.13 -2.07 0.51
C ALA A 96 -16.94 -0.92 -0.50
N VAL A 97 -16.17 -1.18 -1.55
CA VAL A 97 -15.90 -0.25 -2.64
C VAL A 97 -16.39 -0.86 -3.95
N SER A 98 -16.96 -0.02 -4.81
CA SER A 98 -17.26 -0.33 -6.21
C SER A 98 -16.46 0.58 -7.13
N TRP A 99 -15.80 0.03 -8.13
CA TRP A 99 -14.90 0.77 -9.02
C TRP A 99 -15.12 0.39 -10.49
N PRO A 100 -15.14 1.34 -11.44
CA PRO A 100 -15.16 1.01 -12.87
C PRO A 100 -13.94 0.17 -13.26
N TRP A 101 -14.14 -0.97 -13.91
CA TRP A 101 -13.06 -1.90 -14.21
C TRP A 101 -13.03 -2.29 -15.69
N PRO A 102 -11.87 -2.16 -16.37
CA PRO A 102 -11.81 -2.32 -17.82
C PRO A 102 -11.67 -3.79 -18.29
N ALA A 103 -11.44 -4.74 -17.39
CA ALA A 103 -11.27 -6.16 -17.73
C ALA A 103 -12.46 -7.00 -17.24
N SER A 104 -12.65 -8.19 -17.80
CA SER A 104 -13.73 -9.11 -17.41
C SER A 104 -13.51 -9.79 -16.06
N ALA A 105 -12.27 -9.79 -15.57
CA ALA A 105 -11.85 -10.42 -14.32
C ALA A 105 -10.72 -9.61 -13.66
N ALA A 106 -10.47 -9.89 -12.38
CA ALA A 106 -9.45 -9.22 -11.58
C ALA A 106 -8.90 -10.15 -10.52
N THR A 107 -7.65 -9.91 -10.12
CA THR A 107 -7.03 -10.48 -8.93
C THR A 107 -6.61 -9.36 -8.00
N ALA A 108 -6.74 -9.57 -6.69
CA ALA A 108 -6.36 -8.60 -5.68
C ALA A 108 -5.41 -9.22 -4.65
N VAL A 109 -4.35 -8.49 -4.30
CA VAL A 109 -3.44 -8.81 -3.19
C VAL A 109 -3.16 -7.56 -2.39
N ASP A 110 -2.99 -7.66 -1.07
CA ASP A 110 -2.62 -6.52 -0.26
C ASP A 110 -1.10 -6.28 -0.18
N ALA A 111 -0.71 -5.26 0.60
CA ALA A 111 0.68 -4.89 0.86
C ALA A 111 1.51 -5.98 1.55
N PHE A 112 0.88 -7.00 2.13
CA PHE A 112 1.54 -8.15 2.73
C PHE A 112 1.55 -9.36 1.79
N GLY A 113 0.91 -9.24 0.61
CA GLY A 113 0.80 -10.30 -0.38
C GLY A 113 -0.35 -11.26 -0.12
N GLU A 114 -1.24 -10.95 0.82
CA GLU A 114 -2.42 -11.78 1.08
C GLU A 114 -3.47 -11.55 0.00
N PRO A 115 -4.10 -12.61 -0.54
CA PRO A 115 -5.12 -12.49 -1.56
C PRO A 115 -6.44 -11.94 -0.99
N HIS A 116 -7.07 -11.03 -1.73
CA HIS A 116 -8.38 -10.47 -1.40
C HIS A 116 -9.44 -10.95 -2.40
N VAL A 117 -10.64 -11.22 -1.88
CA VAL A 117 -11.78 -11.54 -2.75
C VAL A 117 -12.19 -10.29 -3.51
N VAL A 118 -12.25 -10.43 -4.83
CA VAL A 118 -12.68 -9.39 -5.75
C VAL A 118 -13.70 -9.98 -6.72
N GLU A 119 -14.79 -9.25 -6.92
CA GLU A 119 -15.81 -9.61 -7.88
C GLU A 119 -15.84 -8.59 -9.00
N VAL A 120 -15.88 -9.04 -10.25
CA VAL A 120 -16.12 -8.19 -11.41
C VAL A 120 -17.47 -8.54 -12.01
N ARG A 121 -18.37 -7.56 -12.09
CA ARG A 121 -19.70 -7.74 -12.66
C ARG A 121 -20.15 -6.45 -13.35
N ASP A 122 -20.68 -6.58 -14.57
CA ASP A 122 -21.22 -5.46 -15.35
C ASP A 122 -20.23 -4.28 -15.51
N GLY A 123 -18.93 -4.60 -15.70
CA GLY A 123 -17.87 -3.59 -15.81
C GLY A 123 -17.48 -2.90 -14.50
N MET A 124 -17.96 -3.42 -13.37
CA MET A 124 -17.69 -2.89 -12.03
C MET A 124 -16.97 -3.94 -11.18
N LEU A 125 -15.86 -3.52 -10.58
CA LEU A 125 -15.14 -4.25 -9.57
C LEU A 125 -15.72 -3.96 -8.19
N ARG A 126 -15.81 -4.98 -7.34
CA ARG A 126 -16.28 -4.91 -5.95
C ARG A 126 -15.31 -5.63 -5.03
N LEU A 127 -14.94 -4.99 -3.94
CA LEU A 127 -14.06 -5.53 -2.90
C LEU A 127 -14.24 -4.74 -1.60
N ALA A 128 -13.84 -5.34 -0.48
CA ALA A 128 -13.74 -4.65 0.79
C ALA A 128 -12.31 -4.16 1.02
N VAL A 129 -12.13 -2.93 1.51
CA VAL A 129 -10.81 -2.38 1.81
C VAL A 129 -10.71 -1.82 3.22
N SER A 130 -9.58 -2.11 3.87
CA SER A 130 -9.16 -1.51 5.15
C SER A 130 -8.19 -0.37 4.90
N ASP A 131 -7.46 0.03 5.94
CA ASP A 131 -6.32 0.96 5.86
C ASP A 131 -5.08 0.35 5.17
N THR A 132 -5.08 -0.95 4.92
CA THR A 132 -4.01 -1.66 4.23
C THR A 132 -4.20 -1.52 2.70
N PRO A 133 -3.17 -1.06 1.96
CA PRO A 133 -3.22 -0.97 0.50
C PRO A 133 -3.51 -2.32 -0.17
N VAL A 134 -4.49 -2.32 -1.08
CA VAL A 134 -4.80 -3.45 -1.96
C VAL A 134 -4.43 -3.10 -3.39
N PHE A 135 -3.68 -3.99 -4.03
CA PHE A 135 -3.30 -3.96 -5.44
C PHE A 135 -4.23 -4.84 -6.26
N VAL A 136 -4.91 -4.26 -7.23
CA VAL A 136 -5.82 -4.96 -8.14
C VAL A 136 -5.26 -4.92 -9.55
N SER A 137 -5.08 -6.08 -10.15
CA SER A 137 -4.67 -6.25 -11.55
C SER A 137 -5.69 -7.09 -12.33
N PRO A 138 -5.76 -6.96 -13.66
CA PRO A 138 -6.51 -7.89 -14.48
C PRO A 138 -6.02 -9.32 -14.27
N GLU A 139 -6.94 -10.27 -14.23
CA GLU A 139 -6.59 -11.69 -14.31
C GLU A 139 -6.11 -12.00 -15.74
N SER A 140 -5.03 -12.76 -15.86
CA SER A 140 -4.41 -13.13 -17.16
C SER A 140 -4.83 -14.50 -17.64
#